data_AF-A0A8H3WX20-F1
#
_entry.id   AF-A0A8H3WX20-F1
#
_cell.length_a   1.000
_cell.length_b   1.000
_cell.length_c   1.000
_cell.angle_alpha   90.00
_cell.angle_beta   90.00
_cell.angle_gamma   90.00
#
_symmetry.space_group_name_H-M   'P 1'
#
loop_
_entity.id
_entity.type
_entity.pdbx_description
1 polymer ?
#
loop_
_entity_poly.entity_id
_entity_poly.type
_entity_poly.pdbx_seq_one_letter_code
_entity_poly.pdbx_strand_id
1 'polypeptide(L)'
;MSDNLFPSVEEVQKWSPGKVINFLKHKQDDLFLKDKHIEVIEDQEVAGRDFLELNVEKLTKYGLKGGPAERIEGLTRDIKSEGQDMDVKDQKIKELEQKLITLQQEKIATSSSSATKRYFFEVDNYEKEQEKNVKRIRSYLPPSSFALLGNLIKYHVKDKQLLIHRPPECVGPPVQAYHDVFNQFLRDYHNEDLEMGKEHYQWTLGFIHEMANIYSSKHERSKIFRERFRQLFGEELKIIRLDDESSNDGVLECNFHSFSVLRLLVEIKNEIGTGKCDPTTQAGTSYAKYYSQEKNEKLIKWCNWPSFILCLAGPWVCILGAVYVEKPILDPLTDFIPLIPTNIRDHAERVARLFKALCLGVNRLKEYYGSIVNPQNSQRFFPYPNQYNHQGTVIEFTYEKKLVDQPDKLLWKAITKDGKKIVVKFTWRYNQRAHKLCNEIGKAPKLLHISKEVVDGFYMVVMDYVKAKPLYNCSNSLSHDECKMVFEDIEKAISKLHKQNIVFADLRDSNILVNKSQGQCQGMLIDFDWAGEEGIECYPSFMNHEFINWPPGAEDRKKLSREHDTHWLKLLKSKYLDESSND
;
A
#
# COMPACT_ATOMS: atom_id res chain seq x y z
N MET A 1 32.51 -14.17 -25.40
CA MET A 1 31.82 -14.48 -26.67
C MET A 1 30.68 -13.49 -26.74
N SER A 2 30.65 -12.63 -27.76
CA SER A 2 29.63 -11.58 -27.87
C SER A 2 28.29 -12.22 -28.22
N ASP A 3 27.30 -12.06 -27.35
CA ASP A 3 25.91 -12.42 -27.61
C ASP A 3 25.38 -11.56 -28.77
N ASN A 4 25.44 -12.10 -29.98
CA ASN A 4 24.80 -11.54 -31.16
C ASN A 4 23.30 -11.88 -31.09
N LEU A 5 22.54 -11.16 -30.25
CA LEU A 5 21.08 -11.27 -30.25
C LEU A 5 20.54 -10.63 -31.55
N PHE A 6 19.84 -11.40 -32.38
CA PHE A 6 19.03 -10.79 -33.43
C PHE A 6 17.82 -10.07 -32.79
N PRO A 7 17.41 -8.91 -33.32
CA PRO A 7 16.24 -8.20 -32.84
C PRO A 7 14.96 -8.99 -33.14
N SER A 8 13.94 -8.87 -32.30
CA SER A 8 12.67 -9.56 -32.55
C SER A 8 11.93 -9.01 -33.76
N VAL A 9 11.13 -9.84 -34.43
CA VAL A 9 10.33 -9.44 -35.60
C VAL A 9 9.43 -8.23 -35.28
N GLU A 10 8.82 -8.20 -34.09
CA GLU A 10 7.97 -7.08 -33.65
C GLU A 10 8.74 -5.78 -33.45
N GLU A 11 10.00 -5.86 -33.00
CA GLU A 11 10.85 -4.68 -32.88
C GLU A 11 11.22 -4.15 -34.27
N VAL A 12 11.65 -5.04 -35.17
CA VAL A 12 12.05 -4.69 -36.54
C VAL A 12 10.90 -4.04 -37.29
N GLN A 13 9.66 -4.51 -37.15
CA GLN A 13 8.48 -3.90 -37.79
C GLN A 13 8.24 -2.43 -37.43
N LYS A 14 8.80 -1.94 -36.31
CA LYS A 14 8.67 -0.55 -35.84
C LYS A 14 9.84 0.34 -36.25
N TRP A 15 10.82 -0.19 -36.98
CA TRP A 15 12.00 0.56 -37.36
C TRP A 15 11.71 1.58 -38.46
N SER A 16 12.26 2.78 -38.27
CA SER A 16 12.38 3.78 -39.34
C SER A 16 13.45 3.35 -40.36
N PRO A 17 13.44 3.90 -41.58
CA PRO A 17 14.48 3.62 -42.58
C PRO A 17 15.90 3.86 -42.04
N GLY A 18 16.12 4.95 -41.30
CA GLY A 18 17.40 5.22 -40.66
C GLY A 18 17.83 4.15 -39.65
N LYS A 19 16.90 3.52 -38.93
CA LYS A 19 17.20 2.42 -38.00
C LYS A 19 17.55 1.12 -38.75
N VAL A 20 16.93 0.85 -39.91
CA VAL A 20 17.30 -0.24 -40.82
C VAL A 20 18.73 -0.06 -41.34
N ILE A 21 19.07 1.14 -41.81
CA ILE A 21 20.43 1.45 -42.30
C ILE A 21 21.47 1.32 -41.20
N ASN A 22 21.20 1.85 -40.00
CA ASN A 22 22.10 1.69 -38.87
C ASN A 22 22.32 0.21 -38.54
N PHE A 23 21.28 -0.61 -38.55
CA PHE A 23 21.41 -2.04 -38.30
C PHE A 23 22.26 -2.74 -39.37
N LEU A 24 22.05 -2.44 -40.65
CA LEU A 24 22.86 -2.98 -41.74
C LEU A 24 24.33 -2.54 -41.67
N LYS A 25 24.61 -1.29 -41.22
CA LYS A 25 25.97 -0.81 -40.95
C LYS A 25 26.63 -1.59 -39.81
N HIS A 26 25.89 -1.92 -38.76
CA HIS A 26 26.42 -2.76 -37.66
C HIS A 26 26.68 -4.21 -38.10
N LYS A 27 25.94 -4.70 -39.10
CA LYS A 27 26.11 -6.04 -39.70
C LYS A 27 26.98 -6.04 -40.96
N GLN A 28 27.62 -4.92 -41.27
CA GLN A 28 28.32 -4.73 -42.53
C GLN A 28 29.49 -5.70 -42.69
N ASP A 29 30.30 -5.86 -41.65
CA ASP A 29 31.43 -6.79 -41.64
C ASP A 29 30.96 -8.25 -41.65
N ASP A 30 29.96 -8.57 -40.82
CA ASP A 30 29.35 -9.91 -40.73
C ASP A 30 28.78 -10.38 -42.08
N LEU A 31 28.19 -9.45 -42.84
CA LEU A 31 27.57 -9.72 -44.14
C LEU A 31 28.47 -9.40 -45.34
N PHE A 32 29.73 -9.01 -45.13
CA PHE A 32 30.65 -8.60 -46.19
C PHE A 32 30.01 -7.59 -47.17
N LEU A 33 29.33 -6.59 -46.62
CA LEU A 33 28.72 -5.50 -47.38
C LEU A 33 29.73 -4.36 -47.54
N LYS A 34 29.62 -3.63 -48.65
CA LYS A 34 30.38 -2.41 -48.90
C LYS A 34 29.42 -1.24 -48.74
N ASP A 35 29.93 -0.03 -48.47
CA ASP A 35 29.09 1.17 -48.28
C ASP A 35 28.10 1.35 -49.44
N LYS A 36 28.59 1.20 -50.68
CA LYS A 36 27.76 1.23 -51.90
C LYS A 36 26.59 0.23 -51.95
N HIS A 37 26.64 -0.85 -51.16
CA HIS A 37 25.53 -1.81 -51.08
C HIS A 37 24.46 -1.33 -50.08
N ILE A 38 24.88 -0.65 -49.01
CA ILE A 38 23.98 -0.07 -48.01
C ILE A 38 23.33 1.20 -48.57
N GLU A 39 24.08 2.02 -49.32
CA GLU A 39 23.56 3.19 -50.05
C GLU A 39 22.39 2.83 -50.97
N VAL A 40 22.48 1.70 -51.68
CA VAL A 40 21.38 1.20 -52.53
C VAL A 40 20.11 0.90 -51.74
N ILE A 41 20.20 0.49 -50.47
CA ILE A 41 19.04 0.28 -49.60
C ILE A 41 18.54 1.60 -49.02
N GLU A 42 19.47 2.52 -48.70
CA GLU A 42 19.18 3.85 -48.18
C GLU A 42 18.37 4.67 -49.19
N ASP A 43 18.74 4.62 -50.47
CA ASP A 43 18.04 5.29 -51.58
C ASP A 43 16.60 4.77 -51.80
N GLN A 44 16.27 3.59 -51.29
CA GLN A 44 14.94 3.00 -51.40
C GLN A 44 14.06 3.27 -50.17
N GLU A 45 14.58 4.00 -49.17
CA GLU A 45 13.86 4.38 -47.94
C GLU A 45 13.20 3.19 -47.22
N VAL A 46 13.84 2.02 -47.22
CA VAL A 46 13.26 0.76 -46.72
C VAL A 46 13.01 0.83 -45.21
N ALA A 47 11.74 0.81 -44.79
CA ALA A 47 11.35 0.75 -43.39
C ALA A 47 11.31 -0.70 -42.86
N GLY A 48 11.15 -0.85 -41.56
CA GLY A 48 11.26 -2.15 -40.89
C GLY A 48 10.36 -3.28 -41.41
N ARG A 49 9.12 -2.95 -41.82
CA ARG A 49 8.21 -3.94 -42.44
C ARG A 49 8.69 -4.38 -43.82
N ASP A 50 9.12 -3.42 -44.62
CA ASP A 50 9.62 -3.65 -45.98
C ASP A 50 10.93 -4.44 -45.95
N PHE A 51 11.79 -4.14 -44.97
CA PHE A 51 13.05 -4.84 -44.73
C PHE A 51 12.82 -6.34 -44.52
N LEU A 52 11.83 -6.71 -43.70
CA LEU A 52 11.49 -8.11 -43.48
C LEU A 52 10.95 -8.80 -44.75
N GLU A 53 10.44 -8.06 -45.73
CA GLU A 53 9.92 -8.61 -46.99
C GLU A 53 10.90 -8.53 -48.17
N LEU A 54 12.15 -8.16 -47.91
CA LEU A 54 13.19 -8.17 -48.93
C LEU A 54 13.49 -9.61 -49.35
N ASN A 55 13.59 -9.78 -50.67
CA ASN A 55 14.04 -11.01 -51.30
C ASN A 55 15.08 -10.67 -52.38
N VAL A 56 15.79 -11.68 -52.86
CA VAL A 56 16.86 -11.49 -53.85
C VAL A 56 16.36 -10.76 -55.10
N GLU A 57 15.13 -11.01 -55.54
CA GLU A 57 14.53 -10.35 -56.71
C GLU A 57 14.31 -8.85 -56.51
N LYS A 58 13.73 -8.43 -55.38
CA LYS A 58 13.53 -7.01 -55.03
C LYS A 58 14.87 -6.29 -54.91
N LEU A 59 15.82 -6.91 -54.21
CA LEU A 59 17.15 -6.35 -53.98
C LEU A 59 17.94 -6.19 -55.28
N THR A 60 17.82 -7.14 -56.20
CA THR A 60 18.44 -7.04 -57.53
C THR A 60 17.79 -5.93 -58.37
N LYS A 61 16.47 -5.72 -58.26
CA LYS A 61 15.77 -4.59 -58.90
C LYS A 61 16.21 -3.23 -58.36
N TYR A 62 16.60 -3.17 -57.09
CA TYR A 62 17.17 -1.95 -56.49
C TYR A 62 18.61 -1.68 -56.95
N GLY A 63 19.25 -2.63 -57.65
CA GLY A 63 20.59 -2.47 -58.22
C GLY A 63 21.69 -3.23 -57.45
N LEU A 64 21.34 -4.07 -56.48
CA LEU A 64 22.31 -4.95 -55.81
C LEU A 64 22.70 -6.12 -56.71
N LYS A 65 23.97 -6.52 -56.60
CA LYS A 65 24.44 -7.78 -57.19
C LYS A 65 23.91 -8.97 -56.37
N GLY A 66 23.73 -10.12 -57.01
CA GLY A 66 23.16 -11.32 -56.39
C GLY A 66 23.79 -11.72 -55.05
N GLY A 67 25.11 -11.65 -54.92
CA GLY A 67 25.80 -12.02 -53.67
C GLY A 67 25.38 -11.18 -52.45
N PRO A 68 25.52 -9.84 -52.47
CA PRO A 68 24.97 -8.98 -51.43
C PRO A 68 23.46 -9.16 -51.20
N ALA A 69 22.69 -9.35 -52.27
CA ALA A 69 21.24 -9.55 -52.18
C ALA A 69 20.87 -10.83 -51.41
N GLU A 70 21.53 -11.95 -51.68
CA GLU A 70 21.34 -13.23 -50.97
C GLU A 70 21.68 -13.13 -49.48
N ARG A 71 22.73 -12.37 -49.12
CA ARG A 71 23.12 -12.21 -47.71
C ARG A 71 22.14 -11.34 -46.92
N ILE A 72 21.60 -10.29 -47.53
CA ILE A 72 20.56 -9.46 -46.90
C ILE A 72 19.26 -10.26 -46.74
N GLU A 73 18.85 -11.05 -47.73
CA GLU A 73 17.69 -11.94 -47.60
C GLU A 73 17.93 -13.06 -46.55
N GLY A 74 19.13 -13.61 -46.47
CA GLY A 74 19.51 -14.56 -45.42
C GLY A 74 19.31 -13.96 -44.03
N LEU A 75 19.81 -12.74 -43.81
CA LEU A 75 19.64 -12.00 -42.56
C LEU A 75 18.16 -11.80 -42.19
N THR A 76 17.30 -11.45 -43.16
CA THR A 76 15.86 -11.25 -42.88
C THR A 76 15.16 -12.55 -42.54
N ARG A 77 15.62 -13.68 -43.11
CA ARG A 77 15.13 -15.03 -42.79
C ARG A 77 15.56 -15.48 -41.39
N ASP A 78 16.80 -15.22 -41.02
CA ASP A 78 17.36 -15.58 -39.72
C ASP A 78 16.61 -14.86 -38.59
N ILE A 79 16.37 -13.54 -38.75
CA ILE A 79 15.55 -12.72 -37.85
C ILE A 79 14.14 -13.29 -37.68
N LYS A 80 13.52 -13.78 -38.76
CA LYS A 80 12.18 -14.39 -38.70
C LYS A 80 12.19 -15.74 -37.99
N SER A 81 13.27 -16.52 -38.12
CA SER A 81 13.39 -17.85 -37.52
C SER A 81 13.68 -17.81 -36.01
N GLU A 82 14.54 -16.90 -35.55
CA GLU A 82 14.82 -16.74 -34.11
C GLU A 82 13.63 -16.16 -33.34
N GLY A 83 12.82 -15.29 -33.97
CA GLY A 83 11.57 -14.79 -33.38
C GLY A 83 10.58 -15.91 -33.06
N GLN A 84 10.49 -16.94 -33.92
CA GLN A 84 9.61 -18.09 -33.69
C GLN A 84 10.15 -19.03 -32.60
N ASP A 85 11.46 -19.21 -32.50
CA ASP A 85 12.08 -20.11 -31.51
C ASP A 85 12.07 -19.49 -30.09
N MET A 86 12.15 -18.16 -29.98
CA MET A 86 11.92 -17.44 -28.72
C MET A 86 10.46 -17.49 -28.28
N ASP A 87 9.49 -17.29 -29.18
CA ASP A 87 8.06 -17.40 -28.84
C ASP A 87 7.68 -18.79 -28.34
N VAL A 88 8.26 -19.85 -28.93
CA VAL A 88 8.05 -21.24 -28.48
C VAL A 88 8.70 -21.48 -27.10
N LYS A 89 9.89 -20.93 -26.83
CA LYS A 89 10.53 -21.01 -25.51
C LYS A 89 9.73 -20.25 -24.45
N ASP A 90 9.22 -19.06 -24.75
CA ASP A 90 8.39 -18.28 -23.85
C ASP A 90 7.04 -18.94 -23.59
N GLN A 91 6.42 -19.59 -24.59
CA GLN A 91 5.24 -20.41 -24.39
C GLN A 91 5.53 -21.63 -23.50
N LYS A 92 6.66 -22.32 -23.71
CA LYS A 92 7.07 -23.45 -22.87
C LYS A 92 7.38 -23.03 -21.44
N ILE A 93 8.02 -21.88 -21.24
CA ILE A 93 8.28 -21.31 -19.91
C ILE A 93 6.94 -21.00 -19.22
N LYS A 94 6.00 -20.35 -19.91
CA LYS A 94 4.65 -20.10 -19.37
C LYS A 94 3.91 -21.39 -19.00
N GLU A 95 3.99 -22.42 -19.83
CA GLU A 95 3.38 -23.73 -19.52
C GLU A 95 4.05 -24.41 -18.31
N LEU A 96 5.38 -24.32 -18.19
CA LEU A 96 6.13 -24.88 -17.07
C LEU A 96 5.87 -24.11 -15.77
N GLU A 97 5.79 -22.79 -15.82
CA GLU A 97 5.39 -21.94 -14.68
C GLU A 97 3.97 -22.29 -14.22
N GLN A 98 3.03 -22.43 -15.16
CA GLN A 98 1.66 -22.81 -14.84
C GLN A 98 1.59 -24.22 -14.24
N LYS A 99 2.35 -25.19 -14.78
CA LYS A 99 2.46 -26.53 -14.21
C LYS A 99 3.11 -26.53 -12.83
N LEU A 100 4.11 -25.68 -12.59
CA LEU A 100 4.76 -25.55 -11.29
C LEU A 100 3.79 -24.99 -10.25
N ILE A 101 2.99 -23.98 -10.61
CA ILE A 101 1.93 -23.43 -9.75
C ILE A 101 0.88 -24.49 -9.44
N THR A 102 0.40 -25.23 -10.44
CA THR A 102 -0.57 -26.32 -10.25
C THR A 102 -0.01 -27.43 -9.35
N LEU A 103 1.24 -27.85 -9.56
CA LEU A 103 1.90 -28.87 -8.73
C LEU A 103 2.12 -28.38 -7.29
N GLN A 104 2.45 -27.11 -7.09
CA GLN A 104 2.53 -26.50 -5.75
C GLN A 104 1.15 -26.50 -5.07
N GLN A 105 0.10 -26.10 -5.79
CA GLN A 105 -1.28 -26.11 -5.29
C GLN A 105 -1.78 -27.52 -4.98
N GLU A 106 -1.47 -28.52 -5.82
CA GLU A 106 -1.84 -29.94 -5.59
C GLU A 106 -1.08 -30.55 -4.41
N LYS A 107 0.23 -30.26 -4.29
CA LYS A 107 1.05 -30.70 -3.16
C LYS A 107 0.60 -30.07 -1.85
N ILE A 108 0.15 -28.82 -1.88
CA ILE A 108 -0.51 -28.14 -0.75
C ILE A 108 -1.88 -28.77 -0.49
N ALA A 109 -2.72 -29.03 -1.49
CA ALA A 109 -4.06 -29.58 -1.30
C ALA A 109 -4.07 -31.00 -0.69
N THR A 110 -3.05 -31.80 -0.99
CA THR A 110 -2.87 -33.18 -0.54
C THR A 110 -2.15 -33.32 0.80
N SER A 111 -1.30 -32.35 1.20
CA SER A 111 -0.55 -32.39 2.47
C SER A 111 -1.07 -31.43 3.54
N SER A 112 -1.98 -30.51 3.21
CA SER A 112 -2.26 -29.39 4.09
C SER A 112 -3.45 -29.57 5.04
N SER A 113 -3.22 -29.09 6.26
CA SER A 113 -4.24 -28.99 7.32
C SER A 113 -5.42 -28.12 6.89
N SER A 114 -6.58 -28.27 7.56
CA SER A 114 -7.74 -27.38 7.33
C SER A 114 -7.45 -25.88 7.50
N ALA A 115 -6.38 -25.51 8.24
CA ALA A 115 -5.96 -24.13 8.41
C ALA A 115 -5.29 -23.57 7.14
N THR A 116 -4.43 -24.35 6.51
CA THR A 116 -3.75 -23.97 5.28
C THR A 116 -4.75 -23.79 4.12
N LYS A 117 -5.72 -24.69 3.97
CA LYS A 117 -6.79 -24.54 2.95
C LYS A 117 -7.62 -23.26 3.15
N ARG A 118 -7.90 -22.89 4.41
CA ARG A 118 -8.59 -21.62 4.73
C ARG A 118 -7.73 -20.40 4.45
N TYR A 119 -6.43 -20.48 4.73
CA TYR A 119 -5.50 -19.40 4.41
C TYR A 119 -5.48 -19.07 2.92
N PHE A 120 -5.32 -20.09 2.06
CA PHE A 120 -5.36 -19.89 0.61
C PHE A 120 -6.71 -19.34 0.15
N PHE A 121 -7.83 -19.83 0.70
CA PHE A 121 -9.15 -19.30 0.39
C PHE A 121 -9.31 -17.81 0.73
N GLU A 122 -8.77 -17.34 1.85
CA GLU A 122 -8.84 -15.92 2.22
C GLU A 122 -7.93 -15.08 1.31
N VAL A 123 -6.71 -15.54 1.00
CA VAL A 123 -5.83 -14.88 0.03
C VAL A 123 -6.50 -14.77 -1.35
N ASP A 124 -7.16 -15.83 -1.82
CA ASP A 124 -7.92 -15.81 -3.08
C ASP A 124 -9.03 -14.75 -3.08
N ASN A 125 -9.66 -14.48 -1.92
CA ASN A 125 -10.67 -13.42 -1.81
C ASN A 125 -10.03 -12.03 -1.95
N TYR A 126 -8.90 -11.78 -1.28
CA TYR A 126 -8.15 -10.54 -1.41
C TYR A 126 -7.70 -10.29 -2.85
N GLU A 127 -7.22 -11.33 -3.54
CA GLU A 127 -6.84 -11.24 -4.96
C GLU A 127 -8.03 -10.92 -5.86
N LYS A 128 -9.17 -11.58 -5.66
CA LYS A 128 -10.40 -11.27 -6.43
C LYS A 128 -10.88 -9.85 -6.21
N GLU A 129 -10.82 -9.33 -4.98
CA GLU A 129 -11.17 -7.94 -4.70
C GLU A 129 -10.18 -6.96 -5.34
N GLN A 130 -8.88 -7.24 -5.30
CA GLN A 130 -7.87 -6.46 -6.01
C GLN A 130 -8.11 -6.44 -7.53
N GLU A 131 -8.41 -7.59 -8.14
CA GLU A 131 -8.69 -7.70 -9.58
C GLU A 131 -9.96 -6.93 -9.98
N LYS A 132 -11.03 -7.01 -9.16
CA LYS A 132 -12.24 -6.20 -9.35
C LYS A 132 -11.93 -4.71 -9.26
N ASN A 133 -11.15 -4.31 -8.25
CA ASN A 133 -10.76 -2.93 -8.03
C ASN A 133 -9.94 -2.40 -9.22
N VAL A 134 -8.92 -3.14 -9.67
CA VAL A 134 -8.09 -2.78 -10.84
C VAL A 134 -8.95 -2.55 -12.07
N LYS A 135 -9.90 -3.46 -12.38
CA LYS A 135 -10.84 -3.28 -13.51
C LYS A 135 -11.68 -2.02 -13.35
N ARG A 136 -12.13 -1.71 -12.14
CA ARG A 136 -12.93 -0.51 -11.87
C ARG A 136 -12.10 0.77 -12.01
N ILE A 137 -10.87 0.81 -11.49
CA ILE A 137 -9.95 1.94 -11.63
C ILE A 137 -9.59 2.19 -13.10
N ARG A 138 -9.36 1.14 -13.91
CA ARG A 138 -9.14 1.28 -15.36
C ARG A 138 -10.30 2.03 -16.03
N SER A 139 -11.54 1.74 -15.62
CA SER A 139 -12.75 2.38 -16.19
C SER A 139 -12.98 3.82 -15.74
N TYR A 140 -12.20 4.34 -14.78
CA TYR A 140 -12.35 5.73 -14.33
C TYR A 140 -11.92 6.70 -15.43
N LEU A 141 -12.46 7.92 -15.35
CA LEU A 141 -12.01 9.03 -16.19
C LEU A 141 -10.51 9.30 -15.99
N PRO A 142 -9.87 10.04 -16.92
CA PRO A 142 -8.54 10.60 -16.71
C PRO A 142 -8.41 11.28 -15.34
N PRO A 143 -7.27 11.17 -14.63
CA PRO A 143 -7.14 11.65 -13.25
C PRO A 143 -7.61 13.09 -13.04
N SER A 144 -7.27 14.02 -13.95
CA SER A 144 -7.69 15.42 -13.88
C SER A 144 -9.21 15.61 -14.02
N SER A 145 -9.87 14.79 -14.83
CA SER A 145 -11.32 14.78 -14.97
C SER A 145 -12.00 14.08 -13.81
N PHE A 146 -11.47 12.95 -13.34
CA PHE A 146 -11.99 12.21 -12.20
C PHE A 146 -12.00 13.08 -10.92
N ALA A 147 -10.93 13.85 -10.71
CA ALA A 147 -10.78 14.71 -9.54
C ALA A 147 -11.66 15.99 -9.54
N LEU A 148 -12.43 16.23 -10.61
CA LEU A 148 -13.46 17.27 -10.61
C LEU A 148 -14.59 16.91 -9.64
N LEU A 149 -15.06 17.88 -8.86
CA LEU A 149 -16.06 17.65 -7.79
C LEU A 149 -17.30 16.86 -8.26
N GLY A 150 -17.88 17.23 -9.42
CA GLY A 150 -19.05 16.54 -9.97
C GLY A 150 -18.78 15.07 -10.30
N ASN A 151 -17.55 14.75 -10.74
CA ASN A 151 -17.14 13.38 -11.04
C ASN A 151 -16.80 12.61 -9.76
N LEU A 152 -16.21 13.23 -8.74
CA LEU A 152 -16.03 12.58 -7.44
C LEU A 152 -17.36 12.16 -6.82
N ILE A 153 -18.39 13.01 -6.89
CA ILE A 153 -19.74 12.65 -6.43
C ILE A 153 -20.29 11.47 -7.24
N LYS A 154 -20.12 11.50 -8.56
CA LYS A 154 -20.67 10.49 -9.46
C LYS A 154 -20.00 9.12 -9.33
N TYR A 155 -18.67 9.09 -9.32
CA TYR A 155 -17.86 7.88 -9.39
C TYR A 155 -17.32 7.49 -8.02
N HIS A 156 -16.71 8.42 -7.28
CA HIS A 156 -16.00 8.08 -6.06
C HIS A 156 -16.93 7.80 -4.86
N VAL A 157 -17.88 8.69 -4.58
CA VAL A 157 -18.79 8.56 -3.42
C VAL A 157 -19.62 7.28 -3.49
N LYS A 158 -19.99 6.85 -4.70
CA LYS A 158 -20.76 5.61 -4.92
C LYS A 158 -19.87 4.38 -4.91
N ASP A 159 -18.73 4.42 -5.61
CA ASP A 159 -17.94 3.21 -5.83
C ASP A 159 -16.93 2.91 -4.72
N LYS A 160 -16.41 3.94 -4.04
CA LYS A 160 -15.48 3.83 -2.89
C LYS A 160 -14.28 2.92 -3.17
N GLN A 161 -13.67 3.08 -4.35
CA GLN A 161 -12.56 2.23 -4.84
C GLN A 161 -11.18 2.76 -4.47
N LEU A 162 -11.09 4.01 -4.03
CA LEU A 162 -9.86 4.64 -3.53
C LEU A 162 -10.05 4.90 -2.04
N LEU A 163 -9.07 4.58 -1.21
CA LEU A 163 -9.11 4.89 0.21
C LEU A 163 -8.32 6.18 0.46
N ILE A 164 -8.99 7.31 0.21
CA ILE A 164 -8.45 8.68 0.25
C ILE A 164 -9.06 9.54 1.38
N HIS A 165 -9.65 8.92 2.40
CA HIS A 165 -10.32 9.57 3.55
C HIS A 165 -11.58 10.38 3.22
N ARG A 166 -12.00 10.44 1.96
CA ARG A 166 -13.11 11.29 1.51
C ARG A 166 -13.99 10.56 0.51
N PRO A 167 -15.23 10.17 0.86
CA PRO A 167 -15.91 10.42 2.14
C PRO A 167 -15.33 9.59 3.30
N PRO A 168 -15.74 9.81 4.57
CA PRO A 168 -15.16 9.14 5.73
C PRO A 168 -15.15 7.60 5.67
N GLU A 169 -16.03 6.98 4.87
CA GLU A 169 -16.02 5.53 4.67
C GLU A 169 -14.88 5.05 3.76
N CYS A 170 -14.13 5.97 3.15
CA CYS A 170 -12.93 5.70 2.37
C CYS A 170 -11.64 5.91 3.18
N VAL A 171 -11.72 5.86 4.52
CA VAL A 171 -10.55 5.73 5.38
C VAL A 171 -10.02 4.30 5.25
N GLY A 172 -8.72 4.14 4.97
CA GLY A 172 -8.04 2.85 4.98
C GLY A 172 -7.24 2.62 6.27
N PRO A 173 -6.67 1.42 6.46
CA PRO A 173 -5.60 1.24 7.45
C PRO A 173 -4.40 2.15 7.14
N PRO A 174 -3.64 2.60 8.15
CA PRO A 174 -2.54 3.52 7.95
C PRO A 174 -1.46 2.92 7.05
N VAL A 175 -0.95 3.67 6.08
CA VAL A 175 0.13 3.22 5.16
C VAL A 175 1.39 2.80 5.93
N GLN A 176 1.64 3.40 7.09
CA GLN A 176 2.70 3.04 8.04
C GLN A 176 2.65 1.57 8.49
N ALA A 177 1.46 0.98 8.55
CA ALA A 177 1.30 -0.43 8.91
C ALA A 177 1.70 -1.35 7.74
N TYR A 178 1.66 -0.88 6.50
CA TYR A 178 1.92 -1.67 5.30
C TYR A 178 3.36 -1.58 4.78
N HIS A 179 4.11 -0.53 5.12
CA HIS A 179 5.51 -0.44 4.78
C HIS A 179 6.31 0.48 5.72
N ASP A 180 7.48 0.03 6.19
CA ASP A 180 8.27 0.75 7.19
C ASP A 180 8.83 2.10 6.67
N VAL A 181 8.98 2.26 5.35
CA VAL A 181 9.49 3.51 4.77
C VAL A 181 8.70 4.74 5.20
N PHE A 182 7.41 4.60 5.46
CA PHE A 182 6.56 5.71 5.91
C PHE A 182 6.80 6.03 7.39
N ASN A 183 7.05 5.02 8.24
CA ASN A 183 7.51 5.26 9.62
C ASN A 183 8.88 5.96 9.60
N GLN A 184 9.82 5.46 8.80
CA GLN A 184 11.16 6.05 8.69
C GLN A 184 11.10 7.50 8.19
N PHE A 185 10.26 7.81 7.20
CA PHE A 185 10.03 9.18 6.75
C PHE A 185 9.51 10.08 7.88
N LEU A 186 8.52 9.63 8.65
CA LEU A 186 7.98 10.41 9.77
C LEU A 186 9.01 10.60 10.88
N ARG A 187 9.78 9.56 11.24
CA ARG A 187 10.90 9.66 12.18
C ARG A 187 11.92 10.68 11.73
N ASP A 188 12.36 10.62 10.48
CA ASP A 188 13.31 11.59 9.93
C ASP A 188 12.73 13.02 9.93
N TYR A 189 11.48 13.18 9.51
CA TYR A 189 10.82 14.49 9.44
C TYR A 189 10.63 15.14 10.82
N HIS A 190 10.34 14.34 11.85
CA HIS A 190 10.18 14.79 13.22
C HIS A 190 11.50 14.85 14.01
N ASN A 191 12.61 14.36 13.45
CA ASN A 191 13.91 14.41 14.09
C ASN A 191 14.53 15.82 13.95
N GLU A 192 14.47 16.61 15.02
CA GLU A 192 15.07 17.94 15.08
C GLU A 192 16.60 17.91 14.92
N ASP A 193 17.23 16.78 15.25
CA ASP A 193 18.68 16.54 15.14
C ASP A 193 19.07 15.90 13.80
N LEU A 194 18.17 15.83 12.81
CA LEU A 194 18.47 15.27 11.49
C LEU A 194 19.59 16.08 10.80
N GLU A 195 20.73 15.45 10.59
CA GLU A 195 21.89 16.10 9.97
C GLU A 195 21.60 16.53 8.52
N MET A 196 21.76 17.83 8.27
CA MET A 196 21.59 18.47 6.96
C MET A 196 22.80 19.36 6.67
N GLY A 197 23.37 19.21 5.46
CA GLY A 197 24.53 20.02 5.05
C GLY A 197 24.15 21.46 4.70
N LYS A 198 25.15 22.35 4.69
CA LYS A 198 25.02 23.77 4.29
C LYS A 198 24.27 23.94 2.95
N GLU A 199 24.61 23.10 1.97
CA GLU A 199 24.01 23.14 0.63
C GLU A 199 22.50 22.85 0.66
N HIS A 200 22.06 21.93 1.53
CA HIS A 200 20.64 21.60 1.69
C HIS A 200 19.85 22.77 2.28
N TYR A 201 20.42 23.49 3.26
CA TYR A 201 19.79 24.69 3.80
C TYR A 201 19.72 25.82 2.76
N GLN A 202 20.78 26.03 1.98
CA GLN A 202 20.79 27.02 0.90
C GLN A 202 19.77 26.68 -0.19
N TRP A 203 19.71 25.42 -0.62
CA TRP A 203 18.70 24.92 -1.54
C TRP A 203 17.29 25.16 -0.98
N THR A 204 17.06 24.82 0.29
CA THR A 204 15.76 24.98 0.94
C THR A 204 15.29 26.44 0.92
N LEU A 205 16.15 27.38 1.31
CA LEU A 205 15.82 28.81 1.29
C LEU A 205 15.53 29.29 -0.14
N GLY A 206 16.33 28.87 -1.12
CA GLY A 206 16.07 29.19 -2.53
C GLY A 206 14.73 28.65 -3.02
N PHE A 207 14.41 27.41 -2.65
CA PHE A 207 13.17 26.74 -3.02
C PHE A 207 11.94 27.40 -2.40
N ILE A 208 12.00 27.80 -1.13
CA ILE A 208 10.95 28.59 -0.46
C ILE A 208 10.69 29.90 -1.22
N HIS A 209 11.74 30.66 -1.55
CA HIS A 209 11.57 31.93 -2.27
C HIS A 209 10.97 31.73 -3.66
N GLU A 210 11.37 30.68 -4.38
CA GLU A 210 10.84 30.41 -5.71
C GLU A 210 9.39 29.97 -5.68
N MET A 211 9.03 29.02 -4.80
CA MET A 211 7.65 28.54 -4.72
C MET A 211 6.69 29.60 -4.19
N ALA A 212 7.17 30.58 -3.43
CA ALA A 212 6.40 31.73 -2.98
C ALA A 212 6.05 32.73 -4.09
N ASN A 213 6.75 32.72 -5.23
CA ASN A 213 6.45 33.62 -6.33
C ASN A 213 5.09 33.31 -6.97
N ILE A 214 4.49 34.36 -7.54
CA ILE A 214 3.25 34.27 -8.33
C ILE A 214 3.65 34.04 -9.80
N TYR A 215 3.18 32.95 -10.37
CA TYR A 215 3.45 32.57 -11.76
C TYR A 215 2.23 32.78 -12.65
N SER A 216 2.46 33.22 -13.89
CA SER A 216 1.38 33.49 -14.85
C SER A 216 0.69 32.19 -15.32
N SER A 217 1.40 31.06 -15.22
CA SER A 217 0.90 29.76 -15.64
C SER A 217 1.46 28.61 -14.80
N LYS A 218 0.71 27.48 -14.78
CA LYS A 218 1.18 26.21 -14.22
C LYS A 218 2.50 25.78 -14.85
N HIS A 219 2.69 26.03 -16.15
CA HIS A 219 3.89 25.62 -16.88
C HIS A 219 5.16 26.31 -16.32
N GLU A 220 5.10 27.62 -16.10
CA GLU A 220 6.22 28.38 -15.51
C GLU A 220 6.57 27.90 -14.11
N ARG A 221 5.59 27.76 -13.22
CA ARG A 221 5.79 27.20 -11.87
C ARG A 221 6.41 25.80 -11.94
N SER A 222 5.88 24.93 -12.80
CA SER A 222 6.34 23.55 -12.96
C SER A 222 7.79 23.49 -13.47
N LYS A 223 8.18 24.40 -14.37
CA LYS A 223 9.56 24.49 -14.88
C LYS A 223 10.55 24.79 -13.75
N ILE A 224 10.24 25.79 -12.92
CA ILE A 224 11.09 26.17 -11.78
C ILE A 224 11.13 25.04 -10.74
N PHE A 225 9.97 24.46 -10.41
CA PHE A 225 9.90 23.32 -9.51
C PHE A 225 10.78 22.16 -9.99
N ARG A 226 10.67 21.77 -11.27
CA ARG A 226 11.45 20.66 -11.85
C ARG A 226 12.94 20.90 -11.78
N GLU A 227 13.40 22.13 -12.02
CA GLU A 227 14.82 22.47 -11.91
C GLU A 227 15.33 22.32 -10.47
N ARG A 228 14.59 22.85 -9.49
CA ARG A 228 14.94 22.69 -8.06
C ARG A 228 14.87 21.26 -7.60
N PHE A 229 13.88 20.52 -8.07
CA PHE A 229 13.72 19.11 -7.77
C PHE A 229 14.90 18.30 -8.32
N ARG A 230 15.34 18.57 -9.56
CA ARG A 230 16.54 17.97 -10.15
C ARG A 230 17.80 18.24 -9.32
N GLN A 231 17.96 19.46 -8.82
CA GLN A 231 19.09 19.82 -7.93
C GLN A 231 19.06 19.04 -6.61
N LEU A 232 17.87 18.84 -6.04
CA LEU A 232 17.71 18.12 -4.77
C LEU A 232 17.98 16.61 -4.91
N PHE A 233 17.38 15.97 -5.92
CA PHE A 233 17.43 14.52 -6.08
C PHE A 233 18.58 14.02 -6.96
N GLY A 234 19.20 14.91 -7.77
CA GLY A 234 20.16 14.50 -8.80
C GLY A 234 19.53 13.69 -9.94
N GLU A 235 18.20 13.67 -10.04
CA GLU A 235 17.43 12.90 -11.03
C GLU A 235 16.36 13.80 -11.68
N GLU A 236 16.09 13.60 -12.98
CA GLU A 236 15.04 14.33 -13.68
C GLU A 236 13.66 13.69 -13.48
N LEU A 237 12.63 14.52 -13.24
CA LEU A 237 11.25 14.08 -13.20
C LEU A 237 10.75 13.69 -14.59
N LYS A 238 10.46 12.40 -14.79
CA LYS A 238 9.90 11.90 -16.05
C LYS A 238 8.40 12.15 -16.11
N ILE A 239 7.89 12.39 -17.32
CA ILE A 239 6.45 12.43 -17.58
C ILE A 239 6.03 11.04 -18.06
N ILE A 240 5.05 10.44 -17.39
CA ILE A 240 4.46 9.17 -17.83
C ILE A 240 3.10 9.46 -18.45
N ARG A 241 2.88 8.90 -19.64
CA ARG A 241 1.57 8.85 -20.29
C ARG A 241 0.91 7.49 -19.98
N LEU A 242 -0.32 7.54 -19.49
CA LEU A 242 -1.14 6.37 -19.17
C LEU A 242 -1.89 5.90 -20.43
N ASP A 243 -2.50 4.71 -20.34
CA ASP A 243 -3.26 4.08 -21.44
C ASP A 243 -4.46 4.93 -21.92
N ASP A 244 -5.00 5.80 -21.05
CA ASP A 244 -6.07 6.75 -21.38
C ASP A 244 -5.56 8.12 -21.90
N GLU A 245 -4.30 8.15 -22.31
CA GLU A 245 -3.54 9.31 -22.78
C GLU A 245 -3.28 10.41 -21.76
N SER A 246 -3.78 10.28 -20.53
CA SER A 246 -3.50 11.24 -19.47
C SER A 246 -2.04 11.17 -19.04
N SER A 247 -1.53 12.26 -18.47
CA SER A 247 -0.16 12.35 -17.98
C SER A 247 -0.11 12.98 -16.59
N ASN A 248 0.97 12.68 -15.86
CA ASN A 248 1.28 13.29 -14.57
C ASN A 248 2.25 14.47 -14.72
N ASP A 249 2.44 15.23 -13.63
CA ASP A 249 3.35 16.37 -13.60
C ASP A 249 4.80 15.99 -13.29
N GLY A 250 5.09 14.70 -13.13
CA GLY A 250 6.43 14.18 -12.89
C GLY A 250 6.41 12.92 -12.04
N VAL A 251 7.36 12.03 -12.27
CA VAL A 251 7.64 10.89 -11.40
C VAL A 251 9.14 10.66 -11.24
N LEU A 252 9.51 10.05 -10.12
CA LEU A 252 10.73 9.27 -10.00
C LEU A 252 10.36 7.79 -10.01
N GLU A 253 10.89 7.08 -11.00
CA GLU A 253 10.70 5.64 -11.18
C GLU A 253 12.03 4.89 -11.00
N CYS A 254 11.98 3.59 -10.79
CA CYS A 254 13.14 2.73 -10.95
C CYS A 254 12.77 1.45 -11.69
N ASN A 255 13.76 0.81 -12.32
CA ASN A 255 13.57 -0.45 -12.99
C ASN A 255 13.35 -1.55 -11.94
N PHE A 256 12.33 -2.36 -12.15
CA PHE A 256 12.03 -3.55 -11.38
C PHE A 256 11.77 -4.70 -12.34
N HIS A 257 12.77 -5.57 -12.52
CA HIS A 257 12.76 -6.57 -13.59
C HIS A 257 12.50 -5.91 -14.96
N SER A 258 11.48 -6.36 -15.70
CA SER A 258 11.03 -5.77 -16.97
C SER A 258 10.02 -4.62 -16.80
N PHE A 259 9.71 -4.22 -15.56
CA PHE A 259 8.73 -3.19 -15.25
C PHE A 259 9.40 -1.91 -14.76
N SER A 260 8.64 -0.82 -14.82
CA SER A 260 8.95 0.40 -14.10
C SER A 260 8.04 0.51 -12.88
N VAL A 261 8.56 1.00 -11.75
CA VAL A 261 7.81 1.16 -10.50
C VAL A 261 8.03 2.55 -9.92
N LEU A 262 7.01 3.10 -9.27
CA LEU A 262 7.05 4.46 -8.72
C LEU A 262 7.76 4.48 -7.36
N ARG A 263 8.67 5.43 -7.19
CA ARG A 263 9.19 5.85 -5.88
C ARG A 263 8.53 7.15 -5.42
N LEU A 264 8.32 8.07 -6.37
CA LEU A 264 7.65 9.34 -6.16
C LEU A 264 6.74 9.68 -7.34
N LEU A 265 5.54 10.15 -7.06
CA LEU A 265 4.67 10.82 -8.02
C LEU A 265 4.47 12.28 -7.64
N VAL A 266 4.48 13.18 -8.62
CA VAL A 266 4.32 14.62 -8.44
C VAL A 266 3.06 15.11 -9.16
N GLU A 267 2.26 15.91 -8.47
CA GLU A 267 1.13 16.66 -9.04
C GLU A 267 1.26 18.15 -8.68
N ILE A 268 1.16 19.02 -9.68
CA ILE A 268 1.38 20.47 -9.56
C ILE A 268 0.14 21.23 -10.04
N LYS A 269 -0.32 22.18 -9.22
CA LYS A 269 -1.28 23.22 -9.57
C LYS A 269 -0.63 24.59 -9.47
N ASN A 270 -1.10 25.54 -10.29
CA ASN A 270 -0.54 26.89 -10.26
C ASN A 270 -0.85 27.59 -8.94
N GLU A 271 -2.08 27.41 -8.43
CA GLU A 271 -2.55 27.85 -7.12
C GLU A 271 -3.64 26.90 -6.61
N ILE A 272 -3.96 26.97 -5.31
CA ILE A 272 -5.18 26.32 -4.79
C ILE A 272 -6.40 26.89 -5.52
N GLY A 273 -7.31 26.01 -5.95
CA GLY A 273 -8.51 26.37 -6.71
C GLY A 273 -8.29 26.44 -8.23
N THR A 274 -7.04 26.42 -8.71
CA THR A 274 -6.76 26.33 -10.16
C THR A 274 -6.97 24.90 -10.67
N GLY A 275 -7.48 24.76 -11.90
CA GLY A 275 -7.78 23.45 -12.50
C GLY A 275 -9.09 22.80 -12.03
N LYS A 276 -9.82 23.43 -11.09
CA LYS A 276 -11.14 22.97 -10.58
C LYS A 276 -11.12 21.56 -9.94
N CYS A 277 -9.95 21.08 -9.54
CA CYS A 277 -9.77 19.78 -8.89
C CYS A 277 -8.81 19.88 -7.72
N ASP A 278 -8.96 18.96 -6.77
CA ASP A 278 -8.06 18.78 -5.64
C ASP A 278 -6.78 18.04 -6.10
N PRO A 279 -5.58 18.62 -5.90
CA PRO A 279 -4.32 17.99 -6.30
C PRO A 279 -4.10 16.63 -5.64
N THR A 280 -4.51 16.45 -4.39
CA THR A 280 -4.28 15.19 -3.66
C THR A 280 -5.13 14.05 -4.25
N THR A 281 -6.40 14.34 -4.54
CA THR A 281 -7.30 13.38 -5.19
C THR A 281 -6.83 13.05 -6.62
N GLN A 282 -6.38 14.04 -7.38
CA GLN A 282 -5.86 13.79 -8.73
C GLN A 282 -4.57 12.95 -8.70
N ALA A 283 -3.64 13.27 -7.80
CA ALA A 283 -2.39 12.54 -7.66
C ALA A 283 -2.65 11.08 -7.22
N GLY A 284 -3.57 10.89 -6.28
CA GLY A 284 -3.97 9.56 -5.83
C GLY A 284 -4.63 8.71 -6.90
N THR A 285 -5.46 9.34 -7.73
CA THR A 285 -6.04 8.68 -8.91
C THR A 285 -4.95 8.32 -9.92
N SER A 286 -3.96 9.19 -10.11
CA SER A 286 -2.83 8.93 -11.01
C SER A 286 -1.99 7.73 -10.55
N TYR A 287 -1.72 7.64 -9.24
CA TYR A 287 -1.07 6.47 -8.62
C TYR A 287 -1.87 5.19 -8.87
N ALA A 288 -3.17 5.22 -8.58
CA ALA A 288 -4.04 4.06 -8.76
C ALA A 288 -4.07 3.61 -10.23
N LYS A 289 -4.30 4.54 -11.16
CA LYS A 289 -4.34 4.23 -12.59
C LYS A 289 -3.00 3.72 -13.11
N TYR A 290 -1.87 4.22 -12.60
CA TYR A 290 -0.54 3.74 -13.00
C TYR A 290 -0.43 2.22 -12.81
N TYR A 291 -0.73 1.72 -11.62
CA TYR A 291 -0.64 0.28 -11.32
C TYR A 291 -1.78 -0.54 -11.89
N SER A 292 -2.93 0.09 -12.19
CA SER A 292 -4.04 -0.58 -12.84
C SER A 292 -3.90 -0.70 -14.36
N GLN A 293 -2.87 -0.19 -15.04
CA GLN A 293 -2.70 -0.35 -16.50
C GLN A 293 -2.63 -1.83 -16.92
N GLU A 294 -3.04 -2.14 -18.16
CA GLU A 294 -3.05 -3.54 -18.65
C GLU A 294 -1.64 -4.15 -18.66
N LYS A 295 -0.64 -3.37 -19.10
CA LYS A 295 0.78 -3.76 -19.06
C LYS A 295 1.31 -4.08 -17.65
N ASN A 296 0.62 -3.60 -16.60
CA ASN A 296 1.00 -3.75 -15.19
C ASN A 296 0.18 -4.84 -14.47
N GLU A 297 -0.62 -5.64 -15.19
CA GLU A 297 -1.44 -6.70 -14.58
C GLU A 297 -0.62 -7.77 -13.86
N LYS A 298 0.58 -8.09 -14.37
CA LYS A 298 1.52 -8.98 -13.67
C LYS A 298 2.22 -8.27 -12.51
N LEU A 299 2.47 -6.97 -12.65
CA LEU A 299 3.15 -6.16 -11.65
C LEU A 299 2.33 -6.13 -10.36
N ILE A 300 1.02 -5.86 -10.41
CA ILE A 300 0.20 -5.69 -9.20
C ILE A 300 0.29 -6.84 -8.17
N LYS A 301 0.67 -8.06 -8.61
CA LYS A 301 0.76 -9.26 -7.78
C LYS A 301 2.03 -9.38 -6.93
N TRP A 302 3.09 -8.58 -7.15
CA TRP A 302 4.37 -8.81 -6.46
C TRP A 302 4.40 -8.27 -5.03
N CYS A 303 4.03 -7.01 -4.83
CA CYS A 303 4.02 -6.34 -3.54
C CYS A 303 2.89 -5.30 -3.49
N ASN A 304 2.87 -4.49 -2.43
CA ASN A 304 1.87 -3.44 -2.22
C ASN A 304 2.31 -2.05 -2.74
N TRP A 305 3.37 -1.97 -3.54
CA TRP A 305 3.78 -0.77 -4.31
C TRP A 305 3.91 0.54 -3.52
N PRO A 306 4.60 0.54 -2.36
CA PRO A 306 4.73 1.72 -1.50
C PRO A 306 5.37 2.89 -2.25
N SER A 307 4.66 4.00 -2.39
CA SER A 307 5.13 5.18 -3.13
C SER A 307 4.89 6.45 -2.33
N PHE A 308 5.80 7.43 -2.46
CA PHE A 308 5.51 8.79 -2.02
C PHE A 308 4.74 9.54 -3.11
N ILE A 309 3.90 10.48 -2.69
CA ILE A 309 3.22 11.41 -3.60
C ILE A 309 3.42 12.82 -3.07
N LEU A 310 3.96 13.70 -3.91
CA LEU A 310 4.14 15.12 -3.62
C LEU A 310 3.09 15.92 -4.38
N CYS A 311 2.24 16.61 -3.63
CA CYS A 311 1.24 17.52 -4.18
C CYS A 311 1.67 18.96 -3.93
N LEU A 312 1.81 19.75 -4.99
CA LEU A 312 2.09 21.18 -4.93
C LEU A 312 0.90 21.96 -5.50
N ALA A 313 0.40 22.96 -4.78
CA ALA A 313 -0.56 23.91 -5.32
C ALA A 313 -0.16 25.31 -4.88
N GLY A 314 0.32 26.14 -5.81
CA GLY A 314 0.89 27.43 -5.39
C GLY A 314 2.14 27.21 -4.53
N PRO A 315 2.26 27.90 -3.39
CA PRO A 315 3.31 27.65 -2.41
C PRO A 315 2.98 26.52 -1.41
N TRP A 316 1.89 25.77 -1.58
CA TRP A 316 1.46 24.77 -0.59
C TRP A 316 1.91 23.37 -1.01
N VAL A 317 2.71 22.70 -0.18
CA VAL A 317 3.17 21.32 -0.44
C VAL A 317 2.60 20.33 0.57
N CYS A 318 2.20 19.15 0.09
CA CYS A 318 1.71 18.05 0.92
C CYS A 318 2.37 16.75 0.45
N ILE A 319 2.85 15.93 1.39
CA ILE A 319 3.41 14.60 1.12
C ILE A 319 2.39 13.54 1.56
N LEU A 320 2.04 12.65 0.66
CA LEU A 320 1.23 11.47 0.93
C LEU A 320 2.08 10.21 0.80
N GLY A 321 1.70 9.17 1.54
CA GLY A 321 2.13 7.80 1.30
C GLY A 321 1.03 7.05 0.59
N ALA A 322 1.39 6.14 -0.30
CA ALA A 322 0.44 5.30 -1.03
C ALA A 322 0.89 3.84 -1.04
N VAL A 323 -0.06 2.93 -0.87
CA VAL A 323 0.11 1.48 -1.10
C VAL A 323 -1.08 0.94 -1.88
N TYR A 324 -0.89 -0.15 -2.62
CA TYR A 324 -1.95 -0.86 -3.34
C TYR A 324 -2.11 -2.27 -2.78
N VAL A 325 -3.09 -2.43 -1.89
CA VAL A 325 -3.51 -3.73 -1.34
C VAL A 325 -4.69 -4.26 -2.17
N GLU A 326 -5.85 -4.54 -1.60
CA GLU A 326 -7.09 -4.77 -2.36
C GLU A 326 -7.54 -3.50 -3.09
N LYS A 327 -7.38 -2.36 -2.43
CA LYS A 327 -7.65 -1.02 -2.95
C LYS A 327 -6.42 -0.14 -2.73
N PRO A 328 -6.22 0.90 -3.55
CA PRO A 328 -5.24 1.96 -3.25
C PRO A 328 -5.59 2.62 -1.92
N ILE A 329 -4.64 2.61 -0.99
CA ILE A 329 -4.68 3.37 0.27
C ILE A 329 -3.75 4.54 0.13
N LEU A 330 -4.25 5.73 0.45
CA LEU A 330 -3.52 6.98 0.37
C LEU A 330 -3.72 7.78 1.64
N ASP A 331 -2.63 8.02 2.35
CA ASP A 331 -2.64 8.79 3.60
C ASP A 331 -1.82 10.07 3.45
N PRO A 332 -2.34 11.22 3.91
CA PRO A 332 -1.51 12.39 4.12
C PRO A 332 -0.51 12.10 5.24
N LEU A 333 0.78 12.11 4.91
CA LEU A 333 1.87 12.03 5.89
C LEU A 333 2.19 13.41 6.47
N THR A 334 1.84 14.47 5.74
CA THR A 334 1.94 15.85 6.20
C THR A 334 0.65 16.62 5.92
N ASP A 335 0.45 17.69 6.67
CA ASP A 335 -0.42 18.80 6.29
C ASP A 335 0.08 19.50 5.01
N PHE A 336 -0.68 20.49 4.53
CA PHE A 336 -0.18 21.43 3.53
C PHE A 336 0.80 22.41 4.20
N ILE A 337 2.09 22.15 4.01
CA ILE A 337 3.17 22.97 4.54
C ILE A 337 3.38 24.15 3.58
N PRO A 338 3.36 25.40 4.07
CA PRO A 338 3.65 26.54 3.22
C PRO A 338 5.13 26.56 2.82
N LEU A 339 5.41 26.91 1.57
CA LEU A 339 6.73 27.21 1.04
C LEU A 339 6.81 28.71 0.83
N ILE A 340 6.69 29.46 1.93
CA ILE A 340 6.75 30.92 1.92
C ILE A 340 7.77 31.43 2.94
N PRO A 341 8.41 32.58 2.69
CA PRO A 341 9.20 33.24 3.73
C PRO A 341 8.30 33.58 4.92
N THR A 342 8.74 33.21 6.12
CA THR A 342 8.07 33.61 7.37
C THR A 342 9.09 34.18 8.34
N ASN A 343 8.62 34.98 9.30
CA ASN A 343 9.45 35.46 10.41
C ASN A 343 9.69 34.38 11.49
N ILE A 344 9.23 33.15 11.26
CA ILE A 344 9.39 32.01 12.18
C ILE A 344 10.58 31.19 11.68
N ARG A 345 11.69 31.25 12.40
CA ARG A 345 12.93 30.54 12.03
C ARG A 345 12.69 29.04 11.82
N ASP A 346 11.93 28.43 12.73
CA ASP A 346 11.65 26.99 12.74
C ASP A 346 10.89 26.52 11.50
N HIS A 347 10.25 27.43 10.78
CA HIS A 347 9.52 27.09 9.55
C HIS A 347 10.47 26.63 8.45
N ALA A 348 11.54 27.38 8.18
CA ALA A 348 12.51 27.00 7.15
C ALA A 348 13.23 25.70 7.52
N GLU A 349 13.51 25.49 8.80
CA GLU A 349 14.09 24.23 9.31
C GLU A 349 13.12 23.05 9.15
N ARG A 350 11.83 23.24 9.42
CA ARG A 350 10.78 22.23 9.15
C ARG A 350 10.70 21.87 7.66
N VAL A 351 10.77 22.84 6.75
CA VAL A 351 10.80 22.59 5.30
C VAL A 351 12.08 21.87 4.89
N ALA A 352 13.23 22.23 5.48
CA ALA A 352 14.50 21.54 5.21
C ALA A 352 14.41 20.06 5.63
N ARG A 353 13.91 19.78 6.84
CA ARG A 353 13.68 18.42 7.33
C ARG A 353 12.72 17.64 6.43
N LEU A 354 11.62 18.26 6.00
CA LEU A 354 10.65 17.65 5.08
C LEU A 354 11.31 17.09 3.82
N PHE A 355 12.08 17.93 3.11
CA PHE A 355 12.70 17.51 1.85
C PHE A 355 13.89 16.56 2.06
N LYS A 356 14.62 16.68 3.18
CA LYS A 356 15.65 15.71 3.55
C LYS A 356 15.04 14.34 3.81
N ALA A 357 13.99 14.27 4.62
CA ALA A 357 13.25 13.05 4.93
C ALA A 357 12.64 12.43 3.66
N LEU A 358 12.07 13.24 2.76
CA LEU A 358 11.55 12.76 1.49
C LEU A 358 12.64 12.14 0.61
N CYS A 359 13.82 12.77 0.51
CA CYS A 359 14.95 12.20 -0.23
C CYS A 359 15.37 10.84 0.33
N LEU A 360 15.50 10.75 1.66
CA LEU A 360 15.85 9.50 2.33
C LEU A 360 14.79 8.43 2.06
N GLY A 361 13.50 8.74 2.24
CA GLY A 361 12.40 7.81 1.97
C GLY A 361 12.36 7.31 0.52
N VAL A 362 12.47 8.21 -0.46
CA VAL A 362 12.48 7.86 -1.90
C VAL A 362 13.68 6.98 -2.26
N ASN A 363 14.84 7.20 -1.64
CA ASN A 363 16.03 6.36 -1.84
C ASN A 363 15.87 4.98 -1.19
N ARG A 364 15.31 4.91 0.02
CA ARG A 364 14.98 3.63 0.67
C ARG A 364 13.98 2.80 -0.14
N LEU A 365 13.03 3.43 -0.84
CA LEU A 365 12.17 2.72 -1.79
C LEU A 365 12.95 2.12 -2.96
N LYS A 366 13.94 2.84 -3.49
CA LYS A 366 14.81 2.32 -4.56
C LYS A 366 15.55 1.06 -4.11
N GLU A 367 16.11 1.10 -2.91
CA GLU A 367 16.80 -0.03 -2.28
C GLU A 367 15.85 -1.21 -2.03
N TYR A 368 14.67 -0.93 -1.47
CA TYR A 368 13.63 -1.91 -1.24
C TYR A 368 13.23 -2.64 -2.53
N TYR A 369 12.90 -1.89 -3.59
CA TYR A 369 12.52 -2.51 -4.86
C TYR A 369 13.64 -3.34 -5.49
N GLY A 370 14.90 -2.93 -5.32
CA GLY A 370 16.06 -3.74 -5.73
C GLY A 370 16.25 -5.02 -4.93
N SER A 371 15.68 -5.11 -3.72
CA SER A 371 15.79 -6.28 -2.84
C SER A 371 14.70 -7.35 -3.05
N ILE A 372 13.63 -7.03 -3.78
CA ILE A 372 12.52 -7.96 -4.00
C ILE A 372 12.95 -9.04 -5.01
N VAL A 373 13.05 -10.28 -4.53
CA VAL A 373 13.46 -11.44 -5.33
C VAL A 373 12.31 -12.41 -5.65
N ASN A 374 11.24 -12.42 -4.84
CA ASN A 374 10.16 -13.40 -4.96
C ASN A 374 8.85 -12.76 -5.47
N PRO A 375 8.25 -13.29 -6.54
CA PRO A 375 6.93 -12.88 -6.97
C PRO A 375 5.83 -13.39 -6.01
N GLN A 376 4.70 -12.70 -5.99
CA GLN A 376 3.45 -13.16 -5.39
C GLN A 376 3.50 -13.39 -3.87
N ASN A 377 3.97 -12.39 -3.12
CA ASN A 377 3.89 -12.45 -1.67
C ASN A 377 2.47 -12.10 -1.19
N SER A 378 1.76 -13.05 -0.58
CA SER A 378 0.44 -12.84 0.05
C SER A 378 0.51 -11.84 1.22
N GLN A 379 1.69 -11.64 1.81
CA GLN A 379 1.95 -10.60 2.81
C GLN A 379 1.61 -9.19 2.31
N ARG A 380 1.55 -8.96 0.99
CA ARG A 380 1.18 -7.65 0.41
C ARG A 380 -0.19 -7.14 0.86
N PHE A 381 -1.10 -8.03 1.25
CA PHE A 381 -2.45 -7.69 1.73
C PHE A 381 -2.51 -7.43 3.24
N PHE A 382 -1.40 -7.60 3.95
CA PHE A 382 -1.37 -7.51 5.41
C PHE A 382 -0.28 -6.55 5.89
N PRO A 383 -0.38 -6.05 7.14
CA PRO A 383 0.66 -5.21 7.71
C PRO A 383 2.05 -5.84 7.64
N TYR A 384 3.08 -5.04 7.36
CA TYR A 384 4.45 -5.54 7.20
C TYR A 384 5.04 -6.26 8.44
N PRO A 385 4.66 -5.93 9.71
CA PRO A 385 5.21 -6.64 10.86
C PRO A 385 4.68 -8.07 10.93
N ASN A 386 5.57 -9.04 10.75
CA ASN A 386 5.25 -10.47 10.74
C ASN A 386 6.04 -11.27 11.78
N GLN A 387 6.59 -10.58 12.78
CA GLN A 387 7.32 -11.18 13.88
C GLN A 387 7.19 -10.36 15.17
N TYR A 388 7.43 -10.98 16.31
CA TYR A 388 7.50 -10.31 17.61
C TYR A 388 8.54 -10.96 18.52
N ASN A 389 9.03 -10.23 19.52
CA ASN A 389 9.93 -10.79 20.52
C ASN A 389 9.15 -11.34 21.72
N HIS A 390 9.39 -12.60 22.08
CA HIS A 390 8.87 -13.21 23.29
C HIS A 390 10.03 -13.76 24.12
N GLN A 391 10.27 -13.16 25.29
CA GLN A 391 11.30 -13.61 26.24
C GLN A 391 12.70 -13.76 25.59
N GLY A 392 13.08 -12.81 24.73
CA GLY A 392 14.37 -12.82 24.03
C GLY A 392 14.39 -13.66 22.75
N THR A 393 13.31 -14.37 22.43
CA THR A 393 13.19 -15.18 21.19
C THR A 393 12.34 -14.45 20.17
N VAL A 394 12.81 -14.38 18.91
CA VAL A 394 12.01 -13.86 17.79
C VAL A 394 11.02 -14.93 17.34
N ILE A 395 9.74 -14.61 17.36
CA ILE A 395 8.65 -15.47 16.90
C ILE A 395 8.08 -14.88 15.62
N GLU A 396 8.25 -15.59 14.51
CA GLU A 396 7.67 -15.25 13.22
C GLU A 396 6.25 -15.83 13.07
N PHE A 397 5.40 -15.12 12.32
CA PHE A 397 4.02 -15.50 12.04
C PHE A 397 3.58 -15.06 10.64
N THR A 398 2.51 -15.69 10.16
CA THR A 398 1.83 -15.33 8.91
C THR A 398 0.41 -14.91 9.22
N TYR A 399 -0.02 -13.76 8.70
CA TYR A 399 -1.41 -13.32 8.78
C TYR A 399 -2.33 -14.29 8.06
N GLU A 400 -3.49 -14.61 8.65
CA GLU A 400 -4.52 -15.42 7.99
C GLU A 400 -5.60 -14.53 7.38
N LYS A 401 -6.14 -13.59 8.16
CA LYS A 401 -7.21 -12.67 7.73
C LYS A 401 -7.44 -11.53 8.70
N LYS A 402 -8.07 -10.47 8.22
CA LYS A 402 -8.66 -9.42 9.07
C LYS A 402 -9.86 -9.99 9.84
N LEU A 403 -9.97 -9.68 11.13
CA LEU A 403 -11.04 -10.22 11.99
C LEU A 403 -12.33 -9.41 11.94
N VAL A 404 -12.26 -8.16 11.49
CA VAL A 404 -13.40 -7.24 11.39
C VAL A 404 -13.40 -6.60 10.02
N ASP A 405 -14.55 -6.66 9.34
CA ASP A 405 -14.77 -6.05 8.02
C ASP A 405 -15.10 -4.56 8.16
N GLN A 406 -14.25 -3.84 8.90
CA GLN A 406 -14.30 -2.40 9.08
C GLN A 406 -12.90 -1.84 8.80
N PRO A 407 -12.75 -0.83 7.91
CA PRO A 407 -11.43 -0.33 7.52
C PRO A 407 -10.57 0.16 8.69
N ASP A 408 -11.17 0.89 9.64
CA ASP A 408 -10.54 1.51 10.82
C ASP A 408 -10.14 0.50 11.92
N LYS A 409 -10.69 -0.72 11.88
CA LYS A 409 -10.37 -1.76 12.88
C LYS A 409 -9.12 -2.54 12.50
N LEU A 410 -7.99 -2.15 13.10
CA LEU A 410 -6.68 -2.74 12.84
C LEU A 410 -6.46 -4.04 13.64
N LEU A 411 -7.22 -5.10 13.32
CA LEU A 411 -7.20 -6.38 14.02
C LEU A 411 -7.17 -7.57 13.06
N TRP A 412 -6.14 -8.42 13.19
CA TRP A 412 -5.95 -9.60 12.34
C TRP A 412 -5.74 -10.87 13.15
N LYS A 413 -6.14 -11.99 12.56
CA LYS A 413 -5.78 -13.33 12.99
C LYS A 413 -4.50 -13.75 12.26
N ALA A 414 -3.58 -14.38 12.96
CA ALA A 414 -2.35 -14.90 12.40
C ALA A 414 -1.98 -16.26 13.01
N ILE A 415 -1.03 -16.94 12.38
CA ILE A 415 -0.48 -18.22 12.83
C ILE A 415 1.05 -18.14 12.88
N THR A 416 1.63 -18.50 14.01
CA THR A 416 3.09 -18.59 14.18
C THR A 416 3.66 -19.81 13.45
N LYS A 417 4.98 -19.86 13.23
CA LYS A 417 5.64 -21.00 12.58
C LYS A 417 5.39 -22.35 13.27
N ASP A 418 5.23 -22.37 14.60
CA ASP A 418 4.89 -23.56 15.39
C ASP A 418 3.39 -23.91 15.39
N GLY A 419 2.58 -23.20 14.61
CA GLY A 419 1.15 -23.50 14.42
C GLY A 419 0.22 -22.86 15.45
N LYS A 420 0.73 -22.03 16.36
CA LYS A 420 -0.08 -21.33 17.36
C LYS A 420 -0.87 -20.18 16.72
N LYS A 421 -2.17 -20.14 16.99
CA LYS A 421 -3.06 -19.06 16.52
C LYS A 421 -2.98 -17.87 17.45
N ILE A 422 -2.79 -16.70 16.88
CA ILE A 422 -2.65 -15.42 17.58
C ILE A 422 -3.55 -14.36 16.96
N VAL A 423 -3.73 -13.28 17.71
CA VAL A 423 -4.34 -12.04 17.25
C VAL A 423 -3.29 -10.95 17.29
N VAL A 424 -3.19 -10.17 16.21
CA VAL A 424 -2.32 -9.01 16.09
C VAL A 424 -3.20 -7.77 15.95
N LYS A 425 -3.11 -6.86 16.91
CA LYS A 425 -3.85 -5.59 16.97
C LYS A 425 -2.88 -4.42 16.86
N PHE A 426 -3.24 -3.40 16.10
CA PHE A 426 -2.56 -2.10 16.15
C PHE A 426 -3.50 -1.07 16.78
N THR A 427 -3.04 -0.36 17.81
CA THR A 427 -3.88 0.62 18.52
C THR A 427 -3.07 1.74 19.14
N TRP A 428 -3.65 2.92 19.26
CA TRP A 428 -3.02 4.14 19.77
C TRP A 428 -2.68 4.07 21.27
N ARG A 429 -3.49 3.34 22.03
CA ARG A 429 -3.36 3.19 23.49
C ARG A 429 -3.66 1.75 23.88
N TYR A 430 -2.95 1.25 24.88
CA TYR A 430 -3.20 -0.08 25.41
C TYR A 430 -2.79 -0.18 26.88
N ASN A 431 -3.70 -0.66 27.73
CA ASN A 431 -3.37 -0.90 29.13
C ASN A 431 -2.86 -2.33 29.36
N GLN A 432 -1.54 -2.51 29.27
CA GLN A 432 -0.89 -3.79 29.49
C GLN A 432 -1.15 -4.38 30.89
N ARG A 433 -1.20 -3.52 31.92
CA ARG A 433 -1.39 -3.95 33.32
C ARG A 433 -2.80 -4.52 33.52
N ALA A 434 -3.83 -3.82 33.04
CA ALA A 434 -5.22 -4.28 33.10
C ALA A 434 -5.39 -5.64 32.41
N HIS A 435 -4.84 -5.78 31.20
CA HIS A 435 -4.90 -7.03 30.45
C HIS A 435 -4.25 -8.19 31.22
N LYS A 436 -3.03 -8.00 31.74
CA LYS A 436 -2.33 -9.02 32.54
C LYS A 436 -3.11 -9.42 33.79
N LEU A 437 -3.67 -8.47 34.53
CA LEU A 437 -4.46 -8.74 35.75
C LEU A 437 -5.71 -9.58 35.47
N CYS A 438 -6.40 -9.32 34.35
CA CYS A 438 -7.53 -10.14 33.93
C CYS A 438 -7.08 -11.52 33.43
N ASN A 439 -5.94 -11.60 32.75
CA ASN A 439 -5.38 -12.88 32.29
C ASN A 439 -4.95 -13.78 33.46
N GLU A 440 -4.37 -13.23 34.54
CA GLU A 440 -3.95 -13.98 35.75
C GLU A 440 -5.10 -14.81 36.36
N ILE A 441 -6.33 -14.33 36.25
CA ILE A 441 -7.53 -15.01 36.76
C ILE A 441 -8.31 -15.75 35.66
N GLY A 442 -7.70 -15.90 34.47
CA GLY A 442 -8.27 -16.59 33.31
C GLY A 442 -9.39 -15.84 32.61
N LYS A 443 -9.57 -14.53 32.85
CA LYS A 443 -10.68 -13.71 32.31
C LYS A 443 -10.25 -12.76 31.19
N ALA A 444 -9.09 -13.01 30.58
CA ALA A 444 -8.66 -12.39 29.33
C ALA A 444 -7.72 -13.34 28.57
N PRO A 445 -7.62 -13.23 27.24
CA PRO A 445 -6.61 -13.95 26.45
C PRO A 445 -5.19 -13.67 26.94
N LYS A 446 -4.26 -14.61 26.76
CA LYS A 446 -2.86 -14.39 27.14
C LYS A 446 -2.25 -13.32 26.26
N LEU A 447 -1.69 -12.27 26.88
CA LEU A 447 -0.88 -11.28 26.19
C LEU A 447 0.51 -11.86 25.91
N LEU A 448 0.92 -11.89 24.64
CA LEU A 448 2.20 -12.46 24.21
C LEU A 448 3.27 -11.39 23.98
N HIS A 449 2.88 -10.25 23.42
CA HIS A 449 3.79 -9.15 23.13
C HIS A 449 3.06 -7.82 23.06
N ILE A 450 3.76 -6.76 23.40
CA ILE A 450 3.36 -5.37 23.15
C ILE A 450 4.61 -4.55 22.84
N SER A 451 4.57 -3.77 21.76
CA SER A 451 5.64 -2.83 21.41
C SER A 451 5.08 -1.58 20.75
N LYS A 452 5.71 -0.43 21.00
CA LYS A 452 5.42 0.85 20.36
C LYS A 452 6.47 1.23 19.30
N GLU A 453 7.46 0.37 19.08
CA GLU A 453 8.63 0.67 18.24
C GLU A 453 8.45 0.25 16.77
N VAL A 454 7.39 -0.53 16.48
CA VAL A 454 7.21 -1.17 15.17
C VAL A 454 6.50 -0.26 14.18
N VAL A 455 5.37 0.33 14.58
CA VAL A 455 4.58 1.24 13.73
C VAL A 455 4.40 2.53 14.49
N ASP A 456 4.92 3.62 13.95
CA ASP A 456 4.91 4.92 14.60
C ASP A 456 3.47 5.34 14.92
N GLY A 457 3.24 5.77 16.17
CA GLY A 457 1.91 6.15 16.66
C GLY A 457 1.04 5.00 17.15
N PHE A 458 1.44 3.74 16.98
CA PHE A 458 0.65 2.56 17.37
C PHE A 458 1.44 1.61 18.28
N TYR A 459 0.73 1.01 19.23
CA TYR A 459 1.12 -0.24 19.86
C TYR A 459 0.77 -1.40 18.93
N MET A 460 1.74 -2.25 18.64
CA MET A 460 1.52 -3.61 18.14
C MET A 460 1.28 -4.52 19.34
N VAL A 461 0.07 -5.05 19.47
CA VAL A 461 -0.33 -5.95 20.55
C VAL A 461 -0.57 -7.34 19.98
N VAL A 462 0.14 -8.33 20.51
CA VAL A 462 0.00 -9.74 20.12
C VAL A 462 -0.54 -10.54 21.29
N MET A 463 -1.63 -11.28 21.07
CA MET A 463 -2.28 -12.09 22.11
C MET A 463 -2.76 -13.43 21.56
N ASP A 464 -3.10 -14.37 22.45
CA ASP A 464 -3.67 -15.66 22.04
C ASP A 464 -4.99 -15.48 21.30
N TYR A 465 -5.19 -16.25 20.23
CA TYR A 465 -6.50 -16.36 19.59
C TYR A 465 -7.39 -17.32 20.39
N VAL A 466 -8.50 -16.80 20.91
CA VAL A 466 -9.53 -17.60 21.59
C VAL A 466 -10.66 -17.87 20.62
N LYS A 467 -11.05 -19.14 20.47
CA LYS A 467 -12.21 -19.55 19.66
C LYS A 467 -13.50 -19.25 20.45
N ALA A 468 -13.88 -17.98 20.48
CA ALA A 468 -15.04 -17.46 21.18
C ALA A 468 -15.85 -16.52 20.27
N LYS A 469 -17.06 -16.16 20.70
CA LYS A 469 -17.91 -15.18 20.02
C LYS A 469 -18.13 -13.96 20.93
N PRO A 470 -18.26 -12.74 20.40
CA PRO A 470 -18.72 -11.60 21.19
C PRO A 470 -20.09 -11.86 21.81
N LEU A 471 -20.36 -11.32 23.00
CA LEU A 471 -21.61 -11.53 23.75
C LEU A 471 -22.86 -11.15 22.93
N TYR A 472 -22.80 -10.07 22.15
CA TYR A 472 -23.92 -9.65 21.30
C TYR A 472 -24.30 -10.67 20.22
N ASN A 473 -23.37 -11.55 19.81
CA ASN A 473 -23.64 -12.64 18.87
C ASN A 473 -24.15 -13.92 19.55
N CYS A 474 -24.32 -13.89 20.87
CA CYS A 474 -24.68 -15.05 21.69
C CYS A 474 -26.07 -14.96 22.32
N SER A 475 -26.77 -13.82 22.20
CA SER A 475 -28.03 -13.53 22.92
C SER A 475 -29.08 -14.64 22.81
N ASN A 476 -29.22 -15.26 21.64
CA ASN A 476 -30.26 -16.28 21.39
C ASN A 476 -29.75 -17.72 21.63
N SER A 477 -28.51 -17.88 22.09
CA SER A 477 -27.81 -19.18 22.17
C SER A 477 -27.33 -19.55 23.57
N LEU A 478 -27.48 -18.64 24.53
CA LEU A 478 -27.13 -18.83 25.93
C LEU A 478 -28.41 -19.03 26.73
N SER A 479 -28.42 -20.05 27.60
CA SER A 479 -29.45 -20.14 28.64
C SER A 479 -29.28 -19.03 29.68
N HIS A 480 -30.31 -18.79 30.49
CA HIS A 480 -30.24 -17.85 31.60
C HIS A 480 -29.06 -18.17 32.54
N ASP A 481 -28.87 -19.45 32.89
CA ASP A 481 -27.75 -19.90 33.74
C ASP A 481 -26.39 -19.66 33.08
N GLU A 482 -26.27 -19.90 31.77
CA GLU A 482 -25.02 -19.64 31.04
C GLU A 482 -24.70 -18.15 30.97
N CYS A 483 -25.70 -17.29 30.75
CA CYS A 483 -25.54 -15.84 30.84
C CYS A 483 -25.08 -15.43 32.24
N LYS A 484 -25.68 -16.00 33.29
CA LYS A 484 -25.31 -15.70 34.67
C LYS A 484 -23.84 -16.03 34.95
N MET A 485 -23.38 -17.21 34.52
CA MET A 485 -21.97 -17.61 34.62
C MET A 485 -21.03 -16.63 33.89
N VAL A 486 -21.41 -16.17 32.68
CA VAL A 486 -20.63 -15.16 31.95
C VAL A 486 -20.52 -13.88 32.75
N PHE A 487 -21.62 -13.38 33.34
CA PHE A 487 -21.57 -12.14 34.12
C PHE A 487 -20.81 -12.29 35.45
N GLU A 488 -20.91 -13.43 36.13
CA GLU A 488 -20.09 -13.71 37.33
C GLU A 488 -18.59 -13.64 36.99
N ASP A 489 -18.20 -14.14 35.82
CA ASP A 489 -16.84 -14.06 35.32
C ASP A 489 -16.39 -12.63 35.01
N ILE A 490 -17.26 -11.83 34.38
CA ILE A 490 -16.98 -10.42 34.08
C ILE A 490 -16.91 -9.59 35.36
N GLU A 491 -17.78 -9.80 36.33
CA GLU A 491 -17.73 -9.14 37.64
C GLU A 491 -16.44 -9.46 38.39
N LYS A 492 -15.99 -10.72 38.33
CA LYS A 492 -14.69 -11.12 38.90
C LYS A 492 -13.54 -10.36 38.24
N ALA A 493 -13.58 -10.17 36.92
CA ALA A 493 -12.59 -9.42 36.18
C ALA A 493 -12.57 -7.93 36.55
N ILE A 494 -13.75 -7.28 36.55
CA ILE A 494 -13.90 -5.87 36.93
C ILE A 494 -13.48 -5.66 38.40
N SER A 495 -13.89 -6.52 39.32
CA SER A 495 -13.48 -6.45 40.73
C SER A 495 -11.97 -6.54 40.90
N LYS A 496 -11.29 -7.41 40.14
CA LYS A 496 -9.82 -7.53 40.14
C LYS A 496 -9.16 -6.24 39.66
N LEU A 497 -9.71 -5.57 38.64
CA LEU A 497 -9.20 -4.27 38.17
C LEU A 497 -9.43 -3.16 39.20
N HIS A 498 -10.64 -3.03 39.75
CA HIS A 498 -10.97 -2.00 40.75
C HIS A 498 -10.13 -2.12 42.03
N LYS A 499 -9.81 -3.34 42.48
CA LYS A 499 -8.87 -3.60 43.59
C LYS A 499 -7.45 -3.08 43.32
N GLN A 500 -7.11 -2.84 42.06
CA GLN A 500 -5.83 -2.30 41.62
C GLN A 500 -5.94 -0.84 41.19
N ASN A 501 -7.05 -0.17 41.52
CA ASN A 501 -7.38 1.20 41.14
C ASN A 501 -7.55 1.39 39.62
N ILE A 502 -7.85 0.34 38.85
CA ILE A 502 -7.99 0.40 37.40
C ILE A 502 -9.47 0.31 37.01
N VAL A 503 -9.92 1.21 36.16
CA VAL A 503 -11.24 1.22 35.51
C VAL A 503 -11.10 0.64 34.11
N PHE A 504 -12.01 -0.23 33.68
CA PHE A 504 -12.00 -0.82 32.34
C PHE A 504 -12.54 0.16 31.27
N ALA A 505 -13.52 0.99 31.66
CA ALA A 505 -14.05 2.16 30.97
C ALA A 505 -14.88 1.91 29.70
N ASP A 506 -14.61 0.83 28.96
CA ASP A 506 -15.32 0.48 27.71
C ASP A 506 -16.04 -0.88 27.81
N LEU A 507 -16.77 -1.12 28.91
CA LEU A 507 -17.41 -2.41 29.19
C LEU A 507 -18.71 -2.58 28.39
N ARG A 508 -18.57 -2.98 27.13
CA ARG A 508 -19.68 -3.27 26.20
C ARG A 508 -19.73 -4.75 25.83
N ASP A 509 -20.87 -5.21 25.34
CA ASP A 509 -21.06 -6.59 24.86
C ASP A 509 -20.14 -6.97 23.69
N SER A 510 -19.65 -6.01 22.90
CA SER A 510 -18.61 -6.21 21.89
C SER A 510 -17.23 -6.54 22.47
N ASN A 511 -16.98 -6.14 23.72
CA ASN A 511 -15.69 -6.31 24.41
C ASN A 511 -15.71 -7.50 25.40
N ILE A 512 -16.80 -8.28 25.38
CA ILE A 512 -16.94 -9.53 26.13
C ILE A 512 -16.97 -10.69 25.15
N LEU A 513 -15.98 -11.59 25.25
CA LEU A 513 -15.98 -12.85 24.54
C LEU A 513 -16.62 -13.95 25.39
N VAL A 514 -17.48 -14.75 24.75
CA VAL A 514 -18.11 -15.93 25.32
C VAL A 514 -17.49 -17.18 24.70
N ASN A 515 -16.79 -17.95 25.53
CA ASN A 515 -16.25 -19.26 25.17
C ASN A 515 -17.15 -20.36 25.75
N LYS A 516 -17.77 -21.14 24.87
CA LYS A 516 -18.59 -22.31 25.24
C LYS A 516 -17.83 -23.58 24.85
N SER A 517 -17.33 -24.30 25.84
CA SER A 517 -16.54 -25.53 25.65
C SER A 517 -17.02 -26.61 26.61
N GLN A 518 -17.38 -27.79 26.10
CA GLN A 518 -17.73 -28.98 26.90
C GLN A 518 -18.72 -28.73 28.06
N GLY A 519 -19.75 -27.90 27.85
CA GLY A 519 -20.77 -27.58 28.86
C GLY A 519 -20.37 -26.51 29.87
N GLN A 520 -19.18 -25.91 29.76
CA GLN A 520 -18.77 -24.73 30.51
C GLN A 520 -18.85 -23.48 29.63
N CYS A 521 -19.50 -22.45 30.15
CA CYS A 521 -19.60 -21.13 29.54
C CYS A 521 -18.70 -20.16 30.32
N GLN A 522 -17.78 -19.49 29.64
CA GLN A 522 -16.83 -18.56 30.25
C GLN A 522 -16.90 -17.19 29.59
N GLY A 523 -16.95 -16.15 30.41
CA GLY A 523 -16.78 -14.75 30.00
C GLY A 523 -15.30 -14.33 30.04
N MET A 524 -14.85 -13.62 29.00
CA MET A 524 -13.52 -13.00 28.96
C MET A 524 -13.62 -11.56 28.47
N LEU A 525 -12.84 -10.66 29.09
CA LEU A 525 -12.66 -9.29 28.63
C LEU A 525 -11.59 -9.23 27.52
N ILE A 526 -11.86 -8.41 26.52
CA ILE A 526 -10.93 -8.01 25.45
C ILE A 526 -10.99 -6.49 25.27
N ASP A 527 -10.07 -5.93 24.49
CA ASP A 527 -10.02 -4.48 24.20
C ASP A 527 -9.74 -3.60 25.43
N PHE A 528 -8.49 -3.63 25.90
CA PHE A 528 -8.02 -2.86 27.06
C PHE A 528 -7.50 -1.47 26.68
N ASP A 529 -7.92 -0.92 25.53
CA ASP A 529 -7.39 0.33 24.98
C ASP A 529 -7.76 1.55 25.84
N TRP A 530 -8.91 1.47 26.51
CA TRP A 530 -9.51 2.59 27.27
C TRP A 530 -9.30 2.44 28.78
N ALA A 531 -8.82 1.29 29.24
CA ALA A 531 -8.61 1.04 30.66
C ALA A 531 -7.50 1.95 31.22
N GLY A 532 -7.66 2.39 32.46
CA GLY A 532 -6.75 3.34 33.10
C GLY A 532 -6.96 3.44 34.61
N GLU A 533 -6.09 4.15 35.31
CA GLU A 533 -6.20 4.37 36.73
C GLU A 533 -7.30 5.39 37.05
N GLU A 534 -8.10 5.08 38.06
CA GLU A 534 -9.23 5.91 38.48
C GLU A 534 -8.77 7.30 38.93
N GLY A 535 -9.47 8.34 38.47
CA GLY A 535 -9.17 9.72 38.85
C GLY A 535 -7.89 10.29 38.24
N ILE A 536 -7.12 9.50 37.47
CA ILE A 536 -5.88 9.91 36.81
C ILE A 536 -6.07 9.92 35.30
N GLU A 537 -6.31 8.76 34.69
CA GLU A 537 -6.55 8.66 33.26
C GLU A 537 -7.90 9.25 32.88
N CYS A 538 -7.95 9.74 31.64
CA CYS A 538 -9.17 10.24 31.04
C CYS A 538 -9.62 9.35 29.88
N TYR A 539 -10.94 9.35 29.65
CA TYR A 539 -11.51 8.92 28.39
C TYR A 539 -10.84 9.63 27.21
N PRO A 540 -10.71 8.96 26.04
CA PRO A 540 -10.21 9.61 24.84
C PRO A 540 -11.09 10.80 24.45
N SER A 541 -10.53 11.72 23.67
CA SER A 541 -11.34 12.72 22.96
C SER A 541 -12.03 12.09 21.75
N PHE A 542 -13.19 12.62 21.38
CA PHE A 542 -14.01 12.20 20.24
C PHE A 542 -14.66 10.83 20.45
N MET A 543 -15.16 10.58 21.66
CA MET A 543 -16.02 9.43 21.95
C MET A 543 -17.26 9.46 21.06
N ASN A 544 -17.73 8.28 20.68
CA ASN A 544 -18.96 8.14 19.89
C ASN A 544 -20.17 8.33 20.81
N HIS A 545 -20.70 9.54 20.88
CA HIS A 545 -21.93 9.88 21.63
C HIS A 545 -23.21 9.69 20.82
N GLU A 546 -23.11 9.40 19.52
CA GLU A 546 -24.26 9.25 18.62
C GLU A 546 -24.93 7.88 18.80
N PHE A 547 -24.12 6.82 18.94
CA PHE A 547 -24.61 5.44 18.96
C PHE A 547 -24.37 4.73 20.29
N ILE A 548 -23.72 5.38 21.26
CA ILE A 548 -23.38 4.78 22.56
C ILE A 548 -23.90 5.67 23.67
N ASN A 549 -24.76 5.08 24.52
CA ASN A 549 -25.21 5.70 25.75
C ASN A 549 -24.15 5.47 26.84
N TRP A 550 -23.18 6.38 26.92
CA TRP A 550 -22.11 6.30 27.91
C TRP A 550 -22.65 6.46 29.35
N PRO A 551 -21.97 5.88 30.36
CA PRO A 551 -22.31 6.08 31.76
C PRO A 551 -22.36 7.57 32.14
N PRO A 552 -23.22 7.98 33.09
CA PRO A 552 -23.24 9.35 33.58
C PRO A 552 -21.85 9.78 34.08
N GLY A 553 -21.34 10.91 33.58
CA GLY A 553 -20.00 11.43 33.90
C GLY A 553 -18.87 10.93 32.98
N ALA A 554 -19.11 9.92 32.15
CA ALA A 554 -18.16 9.46 31.13
C ALA A 554 -18.26 10.33 29.87
N GLU A 555 -17.49 11.41 29.83
CA GLU A 555 -17.41 12.33 28.68
C GLU A 555 -15.98 12.48 28.16
N ASP A 556 -15.85 13.13 27.00
CA ASP A 556 -14.57 13.41 26.35
C ASP A 556 -13.57 14.06 27.31
N ARG A 557 -12.39 13.46 27.43
CA ARG A 557 -11.29 13.92 28.31
C ARG A 557 -11.65 14.01 29.80
N LYS A 558 -12.78 13.47 30.24
CA LYS A 558 -13.10 13.35 31.68
C LYS A 558 -12.42 12.13 32.28
N LYS A 559 -12.18 12.23 33.59
CA LYS A 559 -11.49 11.20 34.37
C LYS A 559 -12.31 9.91 34.42
N LEU A 560 -11.61 8.78 34.39
CA LEU A 560 -12.22 7.48 34.61
C LEU A 560 -12.68 7.34 36.06
N SER A 561 -13.82 6.67 36.26
CA SER A 561 -14.36 6.34 37.58
C SER A 561 -14.95 4.92 37.57
N ARG A 562 -14.80 4.19 38.67
CA ARG A 562 -15.29 2.80 38.79
C ARG A 562 -16.81 2.69 38.69
N GLU A 563 -17.52 3.78 38.97
CA GLU A 563 -18.95 3.91 38.81
C GLU A 563 -19.36 3.73 37.33
N HIS A 564 -18.49 4.10 36.38
CA HIS A 564 -18.74 3.88 34.96
C HIS A 564 -18.80 2.38 34.60
N ASP A 565 -17.86 1.57 35.09
CA ASP A 565 -17.90 0.11 34.91
C ASP A 565 -19.11 -0.51 35.60
N THR A 566 -19.45 -0.02 36.80
CA THR A 566 -20.61 -0.48 37.56
C THR A 566 -21.92 -0.19 36.82
N HIS A 567 -22.02 0.99 36.19
CA HIS A 567 -23.15 1.36 35.34
C HIS A 567 -23.27 0.44 34.14
N TRP A 568 -22.16 0.20 33.43
CA TRP A 568 -22.11 -0.73 32.30
C TRP A 568 -22.54 -2.15 32.69
N LEU A 569 -22.03 -2.68 33.80
CA LEU A 569 -22.43 -4.00 34.31
C LEU A 569 -23.93 -4.07 34.54
N LYS A 570 -24.53 -3.05 35.16
CA LYS A 570 -25.98 -2.99 35.39
C LYS A 570 -26.77 -3.00 34.08
N LEU A 571 -26.37 -2.18 33.11
CA LEU A 571 -27.00 -2.12 31.79
C LEU A 571 -26.93 -3.48 31.07
N LEU A 572 -25.75 -4.09 31.03
CA LEU A 572 -25.55 -5.38 30.37
C LEU A 572 -26.33 -6.49 31.08
N LYS A 573 -26.32 -6.55 32.41
CA LYS A 573 -27.12 -7.53 33.14
C LYS A 573 -28.60 -7.37 32.84
N SER A 574 -29.12 -6.15 32.85
CA SER A 574 -30.53 -5.93 32.51
C SER A 574 -30.86 -6.37 31.08
N LYS A 575 -29.98 -6.10 30.11
CA LYS A 575 -30.15 -6.52 28.71
C LYS A 575 -30.15 -8.05 28.51
N TYR A 576 -29.39 -8.80 29.31
CA TYR A 576 -29.11 -10.22 29.04
C TYR A 576 -29.63 -11.20 30.12
N LEU A 577 -30.04 -10.72 31.29
CA LEU A 577 -30.54 -11.54 32.40
C LEU A 577 -31.97 -11.21 32.82
N ASP A 578 -32.49 -10.00 32.57
CA ASP A 578 -33.88 -9.69 32.92
C ASP A 578 -34.83 -10.21 31.82
N GLU A 579 -35.79 -11.07 32.18
CA GLU A 579 -36.79 -11.64 31.25
C GLU A 579 -37.93 -10.67 30.89
N SER A 580 -37.86 -9.40 31.30
CA SER A 580 -39.00 -8.48 31.25
C SER A 580 -38.72 -7.23 30.41
N SER A 581 -38.75 -7.36 29.07
CA SER A 581 -39.27 -6.35 28.12
C SER A 581 -38.89 -6.66 26.65
N ASN A 582 -39.42 -7.75 26.11
CA ASN A 582 -39.63 -7.89 24.66
C ASN A 582 -40.95 -8.66 24.47
N ASP A 583 -42.05 -7.99 24.80
CA ASP A 583 -43.36 -8.20 24.17
C ASP A 583 -43.65 -7.00 23.27
#